data_AF-A0A820N0N9-F1
#
_entry.id   AF-A0A820N0N9-F1
#
_cell.length_a   1.000
_cell.length_b   1.000
_cell.length_c   1.000
_cell.angle_alpha   90.00
_cell.angle_beta   90.00
_cell.angle_gamma   90.00
#
_symmetry.space_group_name_H-M   'P 1'
#
loop_
_entity.id
_entity.type
_entity.pdbx_description
1 polymer ?
#
loop_
_entity_poly.entity_id
_entity_poly.type
_entity_poly.pdbx_seq_one_letter_code
_entity_poly.pdbx_strand_id
1 'polypeptide(L)'
;EDYGEVFAGTLAWSGNYQIQFEIDPLRNLRLIAGINPYASEYFLLPDKEFITPSFMFTYSCQGLCLASRNFHRWARKYRIPQGEGNRLTLLNNWEATFFDFDEQKLVNLIKDGKKLGVDLFLLDDGWFGNKYPRNYDSAGLGDWQENVQKLPHGIGYLVNEAEAIGLKFGIWIEPEMVNPKSELYENHPDWVIKLPNRSEYYFRNQLVLDMSNEAVREFVYDVVDRLFTQHQKLAYIKWDCNAVIYNAYSATNPHQSHLYVDYVRGLYSVLDRLRKKYPSVSIMLCSGGGGRIDYGVLQYFTEFWPSDNTDG
;
A
#
# COMPACT_ATOMS: atom_id res chain seq x y z
N GLU A 1 -12.46 -29.70 -3.56
CA GLU A 1 -12.47 -28.98 -2.27
C GLU A 1 -12.14 -29.88 -1.08
N ASP A 2 -12.88 -30.96 -0.84
CA ASP A 2 -12.83 -31.68 0.45
C ASP A 2 -11.99 -32.97 0.50
N TYR A 3 -11.39 -33.39 -0.62
CA TYR A 3 -10.59 -34.61 -0.70
C TYR A 3 -9.40 -34.45 -1.66
N GLY A 4 -8.43 -35.36 -1.56
CA GLY A 4 -7.24 -35.41 -2.40
C GLY A 4 -6.00 -34.80 -1.74
N GLU A 5 -4.85 -35.07 -2.33
CA GLU A 5 -3.57 -34.52 -1.90
C GLU A 5 -3.32 -33.17 -2.58
N VAL A 6 -2.92 -32.17 -1.79
CA VAL A 6 -2.64 -30.82 -2.25
C VAL A 6 -1.34 -30.34 -1.63
N PHE A 7 -0.38 -29.98 -2.47
CA PHE A 7 0.72 -29.10 -2.11
C PHE A 7 0.38 -27.69 -2.58
N ALA A 8 0.24 -26.75 -1.65
CA ALA A 8 -0.05 -25.35 -1.95
C ALA A 8 1.05 -24.47 -1.38
N GLY A 9 1.51 -23.49 -2.16
CA GLY A 9 2.57 -22.61 -1.73
C GLY A 9 2.56 -21.26 -2.45
N THR A 10 3.22 -20.28 -1.84
CA THR A 10 3.29 -18.90 -2.32
C THR A 10 4.55 -18.23 -1.77
N LEU A 11 4.89 -17.06 -2.32
CA LEU A 11 6.06 -16.29 -1.93
C LEU A 11 5.66 -15.15 -0.98
N ALA A 12 6.42 -14.96 0.09
CA ALA A 12 6.30 -13.78 0.94
C ALA A 12 7.09 -12.60 0.34
N TRP A 13 6.63 -12.09 -0.81
CA TRP A 13 7.28 -11.04 -1.58
C TRP A 13 6.27 -10.20 -2.38
N SER A 14 6.45 -8.87 -2.37
CA SER A 14 5.49 -7.91 -2.93
C SER A 14 5.96 -7.22 -4.21
N GLY A 15 7.11 -7.64 -4.75
CA GLY A 15 7.61 -7.17 -6.04
C GLY A 15 7.49 -8.23 -7.13
N ASN A 16 8.29 -8.06 -8.18
CA ASN A 16 8.37 -9.02 -9.27
C ASN A 16 8.79 -10.39 -8.74
N TYR A 17 7.96 -11.41 -8.97
CA TYR A 17 8.23 -12.80 -8.61
C TYR A 17 8.05 -13.72 -9.82
N GLN A 18 8.56 -14.94 -9.69
CA GLN A 18 8.30 -16.03 -10.61
C GLN A 18 8.08 -17.31 -9.81
N ILE A 19 7.04 -18.08 -10.17
CA ILE A 19 6.82 -19.45 -9.71
C ILE A 19 6.75 -20.32 -10.97
N GLN A 20 7.74 -21.19 -11.15
CA GLN A 20 7.88 -22.05 -12.32
C GLN A 20 7.70 -23.52 -11.93
N PHE A 21 6.93 -24.22 -12.75
CA PHE A 21 6.74 -25.66 -12.69
C PHE A 21 7.38 -26.28 -13.94
N GLU A 22 8.37 -27.14 -13.74
CA GLU A 22 9.09 -27.82 -14.82
C GLU A 22 8.96 -29.33 -14.65
N ILE A 23 8.59 -30.04 -15.72
CA ILE A 23 8.60 -31.49 -15.76
C ILE A 23 9.86 -31.93 -16.51
N ASP A 24 10.75 -32.65 -15.84
CA ASP A 24 11.98 -33.14 -16.44
C ASP A 24 11.73 -34.35 -17.38
N PRO A 25 12.74 -34.80 -18.17
CA PRO A 25 12.58 -35.97 -19.05
C PRO A 25 12.25 -37.29 -18.32
N LEU A 26 12.48 -37.37 -17.01
CA LEU A 26 12.14 -38.52 -16.16
C LEU A 26 10.76 -38.38 -15.50
N ARG A 27 10.00 -37.32 -15.83
CA ARG A 27 8.69 -36.98 -15.28
C ARG A 27 8.69 -36.54 -13.81
N ASN A 28 9.80 -36.05 -13.29
CA ASN A 28 9.80 -35.38 -12.00
C ASN A 28 9.30 -33.94 -12.15
N LEU A 29 8.49 -33.49 -11.20
CA LEU A 29 8.06 -32.10 -11.11
C LEU A 29 9.06 -31.31 -10.25
N ARG A 30 9.64 -30.26 -10.83
CA ARG A 30 10.45 -29.26 -10.15
C ARG A 30 9.67 -27.97 -10.00
N LEU A 31 9.67 -27.43 -8.78
CA LEU A 31 9.14 -26.11 -8.44
C LEU A 31 10.30 -25.15 -8.19
N ILE A 32 10.33 -24.01 -8.87
CA ILE A 32 11.29 -22.92 -8.63
C ILE A 32 10.48 -21.67 -8.31
N ALA A 33 10.70 -21.08 -7.15
CA ALA A 33 9.98 -19.88 -6.70
C ALA A 33 10.95 -18.85 -6.12
N GLY A 34 10.79 -17.58 -6.48
CA GLY A 34 11.63 -16.50 -5.97
C GLY A 34 11.37 -15.16 -6.63
N ILE A 35 12.30 -14.23 -6.40
CA ILE A 35 12.36 -12.96 -7.13
C ILE A 35 12.48 -13.25 -8.63
N ASN A 36 11.72 -12.52 -9.44
CA ASN A 36 11.73 -12.73 -10.89
C ASN A 36 13.14 -12.44 -11.45
N PRO A 37 13.75 -13.35 -12.24
CA PRO A 37 15.08 -13.15 -12.81
C PRO A 37 15.16 -12.03 -13.85
N TYR A 38 14.03 -11.55 -14.36
CA TYR A 38 13.99 -10.44 -15.31
C TYR A 38 14.45 -9.14 -14.63
N ALA A 39 15.49 -8.52 -15.18
CA ALA A 39 16.05 -7.25 -14.71
C ALA A 39 16.40 -7.24 -13.21
N SER A 40 16.96 -8.35 -12.70
CA SER A 40 17.23 -8.55 -11.27
C SER A 40 18.67 -9.02 -10.96
N GLU A 41 19.62 -8.79 -11.86
CA GLU A 41 21.04 -9.04 -11.56
C GLU A 41 21.45 -8.24 -10.32
N TYR A 42 21.96 -8.92 -9.29
CA TYR A 42 22.30 -8.29 -8.03
C TYR A 42 23.79 -8.43 -7.73
N PHE A 43 24.46 -7.29 -7.58
CA PHE A 43 25.87 -7.21 -7.25
C PHE A 43 26.02 -7.20 -5.74
N LEU A 44 26.81 -8.13 -5.22
CA LEU A 44 27.01 -8.31 -3.78
C LEU A 44 28.47 -8.02 -3.44
N LEU A 45 28.69 -7.06 -2.55
CA LEU A 45 30.01 -6.77 -2.00
C LEU A 45 30.51 -7.95 -1.15
N PRO A 46 31.84 -8.11 -0.98
CA PRO A 46 32.40 -9.07 -0.03
C PRO A 46 31.76 -8.95 1.36
N ASP A 47 31.55 -10.09 2.02
CA ASP A 47 30.98 -10.20 3.36
C ASP A 47 29.55 -9.61 3.52
N LYS A 48 28.84 -9.39 2.41
CA LYS A 48 27.39 -9.09 2.42
C LYS A 48 26.60 -10.34 2.12
N GLU A 49 25.45 -10.46 2.78
CA GLU A 49 24.49 -11.53 2.55
C GLU A 49 23.34 -11.04 1.67
N PHE A 50 22.88 -11.89 0.76
CA PHE A 50 21.65 -11.67 0.01
C PHE A 50 20.60 -12.68 0.48
N ILE A 51 19.58 -12.19 1.18
CA ILE A 51 18.48 -13.02 1.66
C ILE A 51 17.33 -12.96 0.64
N THR A 52 16.92 -14.14 0.17
CA THR A 52 15.76 -14.31 -0.72
C THR A 52 14.45 -14.31 0.07
N PRO A 53 13.31 -13.97 -0.55
CA PRO A 53 12.01 -14.09 0.10
C PRO A 53 11.69 -15.54 0.47
N SER A 54 10.96 -15.72 1.57
CA SER A 54 10.55 -17.05 2.02
C SER A 54 9.48 -17.63 1.11
N PHE A 55 9.68 -18.87 0.66
CA PHE A 55 8.61 -19.68 0.07
C PHE A 55 7.82 -20.35 1.19
N MET A 56 6.54 -20.03 1.28
CA MET A 56 5.64 -20.61 2.25
C MET A 56 4.81 -21.71 1.60
N PHE A 57 4.69 -22.84 2.27
CA PHE A 57 3.91 -23.96 1.74
C PHE A 57 3.14 -24.71 2.82
N THR A 58 2.13 -25.44 2.39
CA THR A 58 1.38 -26.39 3.19
C THR A 58 1.07 -27.63 2.35
N TYR A 59 0.92 -28.76 3.03
CA TYR A 59 0.46 -29.99 2.43
C TYR A 59 -0.85 -30.42 3.10
N SER A 60 -1.80 -30.87 2.30
CA SER A 60 -3.09 -31.38 2.74
C SER A 60 -3.34 -32.73 2.10
N CYS A 61 -3.79 -33.71 2.89
CA CYS A 61 -4.34 -34.97 2.40
C CYS A 61 -5.89 -34.96 2.37
N GLN A 62 -6.51 -33.80 2.58
CA GLN A 62 -7.97 -33.60 2.69
C GLN A 62 -8.46 -32.47 1.78
N GLY A 63 -7.86 -32.36 0.59
CA GLY A 63 -8.22 -31.38 -0.42
C GLY A 63 -7.81 -29.94 -0.14
N LEU A 64 -8.28 -29.04 -1.00
CA LEU A 64 -7.97 -27.61 -1.03
C LEU A 64 -8.47 -26.87 0.22
N CYS A 65 -9.63 -27.26 0.75
CA CYS A 65 -10.24 -26.61 1.90
C CYS A 65 -9.33 -26.64 3.14
N LEU A 66 -8.65 -27.77 3.41
CA LEU A 66 -7.69 -27.84 4.51
C LEU A 66 -6.43 -27.02 4.22
N ALA A 67 -5.91 -27.04 2.99
CA ALA A 67 -4.74 -26.24 2.60
C ALA A 67 -5.00 -24.73 2.80
N SER A 68 -6.14 -24.23 2.34
CA SER A 68 -6.55 -22.83 2.53
C SER A 68 -6.72 -22.48 4.01
N ARG A 69 -7.39 -23.34 4.81
CA ARG A 69 -7.56 -23.10 6.26
C ARG A 69 -6.23 -23.09 7.02
N ASN A 70 -5.25 -23.89 6.62
CA ASN A 70 -3.91 -23.87 7.20
C ASN A 70 -3.24 -22.50 6.98
N PHE A 71 -3.27 -22.00 5.75
CA PHE A 71 -2.78 -20.67 5.40
C PHE A 71 -3.53 -19.57 6.17
N HIS A 72 -4.86 -19.60 6.19
CA HIS A 72 -5.67 -18.59 6.88
C HIS A 72 -5.36 -18.56 8.39
N ARG A 73 -5.28 -19.73 9.02
CA ARG A 73 -4.97 -19.84 10.46
C ARG A 73 -3.58 -19.32 10.77
N TRP A 74 -2.59 -19.71 9.97
CA TRP A 74 -1.22 -19.24 10.15
C TRP A 74 -1.10 -17.72 9.93
N ALA A 75 -1.70 -17.20 8.85
CA ALA A 75 -1.65 -15.79 8.52
C ALA A 75 -2.30 -14.92 9.62
N ARG A 76 -3.51 -15.29 10.07
CA ARG A 76 -4.23 -14.57 11.14
C ARG A 76 -3.48 -14.59 12.47
N LYS A 77 -2.80 -15.69 12.78
CA LYS A 77 -2.11 -15.87 14.06
C LYS A 77 -0.71 -15.26 14.09
N TYR A 78 0.02 -15.31 12.98
CA TYR A 78 1.46 -15.02 12.97
C TYR A 78 1.90 -13.91 12.02
N ARG A 79 1.03 -13.47 11.09
CA ARG A 79 1.38 -12.40 10.15
C ARG A 79 0.51 -11.17 10.32
N ILE A 80 -0.79 -11.29 10.13
CA ILE A 80 -1.69 -10.14 10.12
C ILE A 80 -1.70 -9.51 11.53
N PRO A 81 -1.32 -8.22 11.68
CA PRO A 81 -1.47 -7.51 12.93
C PRO A 81 -2.91 -7.59 13.41
N GLN A 82 -3.11 -8.01 14.66
CA GLN A 82 -4.44 -8.21 15.24
C GLN A 82 -5.33 -9.13 14.38
N GLY A 83 -4.77 -10.12 13.70
CA GLY A 83 -5.47 -11.01 12.76
C GLY A 83 -6.55 -11.91 13.39
N GLU A 84 -6.52 -12.07 14.72
CA GLU A 84 -7.57 -12.76 15.50
C GLU A 84 -8.56 -11.80 16.16
N GLY A 85 -8.34 -10.48 16.06
CA GLY A 85 -9.23 -9.45 16.60
C GLY A 85 -10.40 -9.08 15.68
N ASN A 86 -11.26 -8.19 16.17
CA ASN A 86 -12.39 -7.65 15.40
C ASN A 86 -11.92 -6.63 14.35
N ARG A 87 -12.84 -6.24 13.46
CA ARG A 87 -12.64 -5.25 12.40
C ARG A 87 -13.68 -4.15 12.52
N LEU A 88 -13.34 -2.95 12.08
CA LEU A 88 -14.24 -1.79 12.11
C LEU A 88 -15.14 -1.82 10.89
N THR A 89 -16.42 -1.55 11.08
CA THR A 89 -17.30 -1.18 9.98
C THR A 89 -17.03 0.28 9.63
N LEU A 90 -16.90 0.58 8.34
CA LEU A 90 -16.52 1.91 7.88
C LEU A 90 -17.45 2.45 6.80
N LEU A 91 -17.59 3.78 6.78
CA LEU A 91 -18.17 4.53 5.68
C LEU A 91 -17.04 5.30 4.98
N ASN A 92 -16.82 5.00 3.71
CA ASN A 92 -15.84 5.68 2.85
C ASN A 92 -16.59 6.63 1.89
N ASN A 93 -16.09 7.85 1.70
CA ASN A 93 -16.76 8.85 0.84
C ASN A 93 -16.41 8.77 -0.66
N TRP A 94 -15.49 7.91 -1.10
CA TRP A 94 -14.97 7.87 -2.46
C TRP A 94 -16.08 7.79 -3.53
N GLU A 95 -16.88 6.74 -3.54
CA GLU A 95 -17.96 6.60 -4.54
C GLU A 95 -19.14 7.55 -4.27
N ALA A 96 -19.23 8.12 -3.06
CA ALA A 96 -20.29 9.07 -2.71
C ALA A 96 -20.02 10.48 -3.22
N THR A 97 -18.75 10.89 -3.32
CA THR A 97 -18.38 12.27 -3.66
C THR A 97 -17.32 12.39 -4.74
N PHE A 98 -16.53 11.34 -4.99
CA PHE A 98 -15.23 11.43 -5.66
C PHE A 98 -14.46 12.63 -5.09
N PHE A 99 -13.98 13.53 -5.96
CA PHE A 99 -13.30 14.75 -5.58
C PHE A 99 -14.24 15.92 -5.22
N ASP A 100 -15.56 15.81 -5.43
CA ASP A 100 -16.54 16.87 -5.20
C ASP A 100 -17.04 16.88 -3.74
N PHE A 101 -16.17 17.33 -2.84
CA PHE A 101 -16.52 17.56 -1.44
C PHE A 101 -15.87 18.82 -0.86
N ASP A 102 -16.52 19.33 0.18
CA ASP A 102 -16.01 20.32 1.11
C ASP A 102 -16.19 19.83 2.56
N GLU A 103 -15.62 20.56 3.51
CA GLU A 103 -15.70 20.25 4.93
C GLU A 103 -17.14 20.05 5.43
N GLN A 104 -18.09 20.87 4.99
CA GLN A 104 -19.47 20.80 5.46
C GLN A 104 -20.18 19.53 4.96
N LYS A 105 -19.94 19.12 3.71
CA LYS A 105 -20.44 17.86 3.14
C LYS A 105 -19.86 16.67 3.91
N LEU A 106 -18.57 16.70 4.24
CA LEU A 106 -17.93 15.64 5.04
C LEU A 106 -18.49 15.54 6.46
N VAL A 107 -18.72 16.66 7.15
CA VAL A 107 -19.36 16.67 8.48
C VAL A 107 -20.76 16.05 8.43
N ASN A 108 -21.52 16.29 7.37
CA ASN A 108 -22.84 15.66 7.21
C ASN A 108 -22.71 14.15 6.99
N LEU A 109 -21.76 13.70 6.16
CA LEU A 109 -21.50 12.26 5.96
C LEU A 109 -21.02 11.57 7.24
N ILE A 110 -20.21 12.22 8.06
CA ILE A 110 -19.81 11.73 9.39
C ILE A 110 -21.04 11.50 10.27
N LYS A 111 -21.97 12.47 10.32
CA LYS A 111 -23.24 12.36 11.06
C LYS A 111 -24.13 11.24 10.52
N ASP A 112 -24.18 11.06 9.21
CA ASP A 112 -24.94 9.97 8.59
C ASP A 112 -24.31 8.61 8.86
N GLY A 113 -22.98 8.51 8.90
CA GLY A 113 -22.26 7.32 9.36
C GLY A 113 -22.68 6.92 10.77
N LYS A 114 -22.83 7.87 11.69
CA LYS A 114 -23.35 7.58 13.04
C LYS A 114 -24.78 7.03 13.02
N LYS A 115 -25.65 7.57 12.18
CA LYS A 115 -27.04 7.08 12.05
C LYS A 115 -27.09 5.66 11.48
N LEU A 116 -26.19 5.34 10.54
CA LEU A 116 -26.04 3.98 9.99
C LEU A 116 -25.45 3.00 11.02
N GLY A 117 -24.74 3.50 12.02
CA GLY A 117 -24.12 2.69 13.08
C GLY A 117 -22.73 2.15 12.72
N VAL A 118 -22.02 2.78 11.78
CA VAL A 118 -20.63 2.40 11.48
C VAL A 118 -19.67 2.85 12.58
N ASP A 119 -18.52 2.17 12.69
CA ASP A 119 -17.50 2.47 13.70
C ASP A 119 -16.54 3.59 13.27
N LEU A 120 -16.37 3.79 11.96
CA LEU A 120 -15.32 4.62 11.36
C LEU A 120 -15.85 5.40 10.15
N PHE A 121 -15.51 6.69 10.05
CA PHE A 121 -15.58 7.43 8.80
C PHE A 121 -14.18 7.50 8.17
N LEU A 122 -14.07 7.17 6.89
CA LEU A 122 -12.83 7.18 6.12
C LEU A 122 -12.90 8.28 5.05
N LEU A 123 -12.10 9.33 5.22
CA LEU A 123 -11.88 10.35 4.20
C LEU A 123 -10.93 9.81 3.12
N ASP A 124 -11.45 9.63 1.92
CA ASP A 124 -10.71 9.14 0.76
C ASP A 124 -10.02 10.28 -0.03
N ASP A 125 -9.54 10.01 -1.25
CA ASP A 125 -8.71 10.90 -2.06
C ASP A 125 -9.31 12.32 -2.23
N GLY A 126 -8.43 13.32 -2.27
CA GLY A 126 -8.79 14.71 -2.59
C GLY A 126 -8.67 15.74 -1.49
N TRP A 127 -8.14 15.36 -0.31
CA TRP A 127 -8.02 16.23 0.86
C TRP A 127 -6.73 17.07 0.89
N PHE A 128 -5.80 16.84 -0.05
CA PHE A 128 -4.43 17.36 -0.01
C PHE A 128 -4.04 18.23 -1.22
N GLY A 129 -2.88 18.86 -1.13
CA GLY A 129 -2.30 19.75 -2.13
C GLY A 129 -2.87 21.17 -2.08
N ASN A 130 -2.00 22.18 -2.19
CA ASN A 130 -2.40 23.60 -2.22
C ASN A 130 -2.00 24.30 -3.54
N LYS A 131 -0.71 24.30 -3.92
CA LYS A 131 -0.29 24.84 -5.23
C LYS A 131 -0.90 24.05 -6.39
N TYR A 132 -0.90 22.72 -6.26
CA TYR A 132 -1.55 21.78 -7.16
C TYR A 132 -2.60 20.96 -6.38
N PRO A 133 -3.82 21.48 -6.20
CA PRO A 133 -4.81 20.83 -5.34
C PRO A 133 -5.29 19.50 -5.94
N ARG A 134 -5.43 18.49 -5.08
CA ARG A 134 -6.00 17.18 -5.44
C ARG A 134 -7.52 17.27 -5.62
N ASN A 135 -7.96 17.96 -6.65
CA ASN A 135 -9.38 18.05 -7.04
C ASN A 135 -9.73 17.14 -8.21
N TYR A 136 -8.73 16.43 -8.74
CA TYR A 136 -8.80 15.44 -9.81
C TYR A 136 -7.52 14.60 -9.78
N ASP A 137 -7.48 13.50 -10.53
CA ASP A 137 -6.41 12.49 -10.41
C ASP A 137 -5.05 12.86 -11.06
N SER A 138 -5.00 13.95 -11.83
CA SER A 138 -3.81 14.40 -12.56
C SER A 138 -2.96 15.47 -11.85
N ALA A 139 -3.20 15.74 -10.57
CA ALA A 139 -2.43 16.68 -9.77
C ALA A 139 -2.38 16.30 -8.28
N GLY A 140 -1.40 16.84 -7.56
CA GLY A 140 -1.34 16.82 -6.10
C GLY A 140 -0.69 15.60 -5.44
N LEU A 141 -0.56 14.45 -6.09
CA LEU A 141 0.20 13.33 -5.50
C LEU A 141 1.65 13.76 -5.25
N GLY A 142 2.10 13.55 -4.01
CA GLY A 142 3.37 14.06 -3.49
C GLY A 142 3.20 15.28 -2.56
N ASP A 143 2.07 15.99 -2.66
CA ASP A 143 1.81 17.22 -1.91
C ASP A 143 0.85 16.94 -0.74
N TRP A 144 1.35 16.28 0.31
CA TRP A 144 0.57 15.81 1.48
C TRP A 144 0.23 16.89 2.53
N GLN A 145 0.06 18.14 2.11
CA GLN A 145 -0.46 19.22 2.93
C GLN A 145 -1.99 19.32 2.80
N GLU A 146 -2.68 19.65 3.89
CA GLU A 146 -4.14 19.81 3.89
C GLU A 146 -4.59 20.89 2.90
N ASN A 147 -5.57 20.58 2.05
CA ASN A 147 -6.13 21.51 1.08
C ASN A 147 -7.05 22.51 1.80
N VAL A 148 -6.54 23.71 2.07
CA VAL A 148 -7.23 24.72 2.88
C VAL A 148 -8.48 25.30 2.20
N GLN A 149 -8.63 25.12 0.88
CA GLN A 149 -9.84 25.56 0.17
C GLN A 149 -11.01 24.59 0.41
N LYS A 150 -10.74 23.29 0.46
CA LYS A 150 -11.75 22.26 0.79
C LYS A 150 -11.99 22.13 2.29
N LEU A 151 -10.91 22.23 3.06
CA LEU A 151 -10.85 21.99 4.50
C LEU A 151 -10.30 23.24 5.21
N PRO A 152 -11.07 24.34 5.31
CA PRO A 152 -10.61 25.59 5.88
C PRO A 152 -10.17 25.48 7.35
N HIS A 153 -10.70 24.50 8.11
CA HIS A 153 -10.29 24.22 9.49
C HIS A 153 -9.39 22.99 9.59
N GLY A 154 -9.01 22.40 8.46
CA GLY A 154 -8.10 21.26 8.38
C GLY A 154 -8.70 19.92 8.80
N ILE A 155 -7.90 18.86 8.72
CA ILE A 155 -8.32 17.49 9.09
C ILE A 155 -8.66 17.41 10.57
N GLY A 156 -7.95 18.15 11.42
CA GLY A 156 -8.15 18.11 12.87
C GLY A 156 -9.59 18.45 13.27
N TYR A 157 -10.26 19.35 12.53
CA TYR A 157 -11.67 19.65 12.74
C TYR A 157 -12.57 18.44 12.44
N LEU A 158 -12.37 17.75 11.31
CA LEU A 158 -13.13 16.55 10.96
C LEU A 158 -12.92 15.40 11.95
N VAL A 159 -11.69 15.24 12.45
CA VAL A 159 -11.35 14.26 13.49
C VAL A 159 -12.15 14.55 14.77
N ASN A 160 -12.21 15.81 15.19
CA ASN A 160 -12.97 16.22 16.37
C ASN A 160 -14.49 16.05 16.19
N GLU A 161 -15.03 16.37 15.01
CA GLU A 161 -16.45 16.18 14.71
C GLU A 161 -16.85 14.70 14.73
N ALA A 162 -16.00 13.81 14.18
CA ALA A 162 -16.22 12.36 14.25
C ALA A 162 -16.19 11.86 15.69
N GLU A 163 -15.19 12.29 16.47
CA GLU A 163 -15.07 11.89 17.86
C GLU A 163 -16.24 12.36 18.73
N ALA A 164 -16.73 13.60 18.52
CA ALA A 164 -17.82 14.17 19.28
C ALA A 164 -19.11 13.33 19.22
N ILE A 165 -19.27 12.54 18.16
CA ILE A 165 -20.40 11.61 17.99
C ILE A 165 -20.01 10.13 18.18
N GLY A 166 -18.78 9.87 18.63
CA GLY A 166 -18.25 8.55 18.93
C GLY A 166 -17.93 7.71 17.68
N LEU A 167 -17.60 8.34 16.56
CA LEU A 167 -17.01 7.69 15.38
C LEU A 167 -15.50 7.84 15.42
N LYS A 168 -14.79 6.81 14.95
CA LYS A 168 -13.38 6.93 14.61
C LYS A 168 -13.24 7.68 13.29
N PHE A 169 -12.08 8.29 13.07
CA PHE A 169 -11.74 8.93 11.81
C PHE A 169 -10.54 8.22 11.17
N GLY A 170 -10.59 8.05 9.86
CA GLY A 170 -9.55 7.46 9.04
C GLY A 170 -9.27 8.29 7.80
N ILE A 171 -8.09 8.12 7.22
CA ILE A 171 -7.66 8.92 6.06
C ILE A 171 -6.96 8.06 5.01
N TRP A 172 -7.15 8.41 3.74
CA TRP A 172 -6.46 7.81 2.60
C TRP A 172 -5.14 8.52 2.29
N ILE A 173 -4.13 7.75 1.90
CA ILE A 173 -2.85 8.23 1.36
C ILE A 173 -2.37 7.30 0.24
N GLU A 174 -1.50 7.81 -0.63
CA GLU A 174 -0.82 7.06 -1.68
C GLU A 174 0.65 7.51 -1.78
N PRO A 175 1.45 7.28 -0.71
CA PRO A 175 2.68 8.00 -0.51
C PRO A 175 3.83 7.53 -1.42
N GLU A 176 3.63 6.45 -2.19
CA GLU A 176 4.59 5.91 -3.15
C GLU A 176 4.54 6.61 -4.52
N MET A 177 3.62 7.55 -4.72
CA MET A 177 3.28 8.11 -6.02
C MET A 177 3.43 9.63 -6.08
N VAL A 178 3.60 10.12 -7.30
CA VAL A 178 3.76 11.55 -7.58
C VAL A 178 3.10 11.94 -8.90
N ASN A 179 2.45 13.10 -8.94
CA ASN A 179 1.99 13.69 -10.20
C ASN A 179 3.05 14.65 -10.74
N PRO A 180 3.22 14.77 -12.08
CA PRO A 180 4.04 15.82 -12.67
C PRO A 180 3.61 17.24 -12.25
N LYS A 181 2.32 17.43 -11.98
CA LYS A 181 1.76 18.63 -11.35
C LYS A 181 1.73 18.48 -9.82
N SER A 182 2.90 18.55 -9.20
CA SER A 182 3.08 18.59 -7.75
C SER A 182 4.32 19.41 -7.40
N GLU A 183 4.34 20.00 -6.22
CA GLU A 183 5.54 20.66 -5.68
C GLU A 183 6.67 19.65 -5.45
N LEU A 184 6.33 18.42 -5.05
CA LEU A 184 7.32 17.35 -4.91
C LEU A 184 8.07 17.08 -6.22
N TYR A 185 7.35 16.95 -7.34
CA TYR A 185 7.96 16.69 -8.64
C TYR A 185 8.81 17.87 -9.13
N GLU A 186 8.35 19.12 -8.92
CA GLU A 186 9.11 20.31 -9.30
C GLU A 186 10.45 20.42 -8.54
N ASN A 187 10.43 20.11 -7.24
CA ASN A 187 11.58 20.27 -6.37
C ASN A 187 12.54 19.06 -6.39
N HIS A 188 11.99 17.86 -6.61
CA HIS A 188 12.73 16.60 -6.54
C HIS A 188 12.44 15.68 -7.74
N PRO A 189 12.70 16.14 -8.99
CA PRO A 189 12.48 15.30 -10.17
C PRO A 189 13.38 14.05 -10.20
N ASP A 190 14.48 14.05 -9.44
CA ASP A 190 15.42 12.94 -9.26
C ASP A 190 14.89 11.84 -8.32
N TRP A 191 13.84 12.11 -7.55
CA TRP A 191 13.18 11.12 -6.69
C TRP A 191 12.22 10.22 -7.46
N VAL A 192 11.95 10.51 -8.73
CA VAL A 192 10.94 9.84 -9.53
C VAL A 192 11.59 8.76 -10.39
N ILE A 193 11.00 7.57 -10.44
CA ILE A 193 11.44 6.51 -11.35
C ILE A 193 11.09 6.92 -12.78
N LYS A 194 12.11 7.28 -13.56
CA LYS A 194 11.98 7.66 -14.97
C LYS A 194 13.29 7.54 -15.71
N LEU A 195 13.22 7.04 -16.95
CA LEU A 195 14.39 6.90 -17.80
C LEU A 195 14.70 8.22 -18.54
N PRO A 196 15.86 8.86 -18.33
CA PRO A 196 16.13 10.24 -18.81
C PRO A 196 16.07 10.43 -20.33
N ASN A 197 16.29 9.37 -21.11
CA ASN A 197 16.28 9.43 -22.58
C ASN A 197 14.96 8.97 -23.22
N ARG A 198 13.88 8.86 -22.44
CA ARG A 198 12.54 8.54 -22.93
C ARG A 198 11.51 9.53 -22.41
N SER A 199 10.47 9.76 -23.20
CA SER A 199 9.29 10.46 -22.72
C SER A 199 8.68 9.72 -21.54
N GLU A 200 8.19 10.48 -20.57
CA GLU A 200 7.51 9.92 -19.41
C GLU A 200 6.23 9.20 -19.87
N TYR A 201 5.94 8.07 -19.24
CA TYR A 201 4.74 7.29 -19.47
C TYR A 201 3.97 7.23 -18.17
N TYR A 202 2.74 7.72 -18.19
CA TYR A 202 1.90 7.79 -17.00
C TYR A 202 0.92 6.65 -16.97
N PHE A 203 0.81 6.00 -15.82
CA PHE A 203 -0.35 5.18 -15.49
C PHE A 203 -1.24 6.03 -14.60
N ARG A 204 -2.53 6.20 -14.94
CA ARG A 204 -3.47 7.06 -14.17
C ARG A 204 -2.91 8.47 -13.87
N ASN A 205 -2.25 9.11 -14.85
CA ASN A 205 -1.68 10.46 -14.75
C ASN A 205 -0.57 10.65 -13.68
N GLN A 206 0.02 9.56 -13.17
CA GLN A 206 1.02 9.59 -12.11
C GLN A 206 2.27 8.76 -12.46
N LEU A 207 3.31 8.95 -11.65
CA LEU A 207 4.59 8.23 -11.67
C LEU A 207 4.88 7.66 -10.28
N VAL A 208 5.87 6.78 -10.21
CA VAL A 208 6.28 6.09 -8.97
C VAL A 208 7.52 6.76 -8.39
N LEU A 209 7.52 7.00 -7.08
CA LEU A 209 8.69 7.47 -6.34
C LEU A 209 9.71 6.34 -6.14
N ASP A 210 10.99 6.67 -6.18
CA ASP A 210 12.08 5.70 -6.06
C ASP A 210 12.32 5.30 -4.60
N MET A 211 11.66 4.23 -4.14
CA MET A 211 11.84 3.71 -2.79
C MET A 211 13.24 3.11 -2.54
N SER A 212 14.10 2.96 -3.55
CA SER A 212 15.51 2.62 -3.33
C SER A 212 16.34 3.81 -2.80
N ASN A 213 15.84 5.04 -2.98
CA ASN A 213 16.41 6.27 -2.44
C ASN A 213 16.02 6.47 -0.96
N GLU A 214 17.00 6.68 -0.09
CA GLU A 214 16.76 6.91 1.34
C GLU A 214 15.94 8.17 1.62
N ALA A 215 16.16 9.26 0.90
CA ALA A 215 15.41 10.50 1.09
C ALA A 215 13.92 10.33 0.77
N VAL A 216 13.60 9.54 -0.25
CA VAL A 216 12.22 9.16 -0.59
C VAL A 216 11.60 8.35 0.54
N ARG A 217 12.33 7.38 1.10
CA ARG A 217 11.83 6.57 2.22
C ARG A 217 11.54 7.42 3.47
N GLU A 218 12.40 8.39 3.79
CA GLU A 218 12.13 9.34 4.87
C GLU A 218 10.89 10.18 4.59
N PHE A 219 10.76 10.70 3.38
CA PHE A 219 9.58 11.45 2.96
C PHE A 219 8.29 10.62 3.11
N VAL A 220 8.25 9.39 2.60
CA VAL A 220 7.09 8.49 2.71
C VAL A 220 6.76 8.18 4.18
N TYR A 221 7.78 7.91 5.00
CA TYR A 221 7.61 7.71 6.43
C TYR A 221 7.00 8.96 7.10
N ASP A 222 7.51 10.15 6.78
CA ASP A 222 7.10 11.43 7.35
C ASP A 222 5.68 11.86 6.95
N VAL A 223 5.16 11.40 5.80
CA VAL A 223 3.75 11.59 5.43
C VAL A 223 2.85 10.97 6.49
N VAL A 224 3.09 9.70 6.82
CA VAL A 224 2.31 8.99 7.84
C VAL A 224 2.60 9.53 9.23
N ASP A 225 3.87 9.79 9.53
CA ASP A 225 4.28 10.24 10.85
C ASP A 225 3.66 11.60 11.20
N ARG A 226 3.65 12.55 10.26
CA ARG A 226 3.02 13.86 10.46
C ARG A 226 1.53 13.74 10.68
N LEU A 227 0.83 12.91 9.91
CA LEU A 227 -0.61 12.69 10.10
C LEU A 227 -0.95 12.24 11.52
N PHE A 228 -0.24 11.24 12.05
CA PHE A 228 -0.50 10.77 13.42
C PHE A 228 -0.01 11.72 14.51
N THR A 229 1.10 12.42 14.30
CA THR A 229 1.63 13.35 15.30
C THR A 229 0.82 14.65 15.38
N GLN A 230 0.27 15.11 14.25
CA GLN A 230 -0.60 16.29 14.20
C GLN A 230 -2.03 15.95 14.64
N HIS A 231 -2.51 14.75 14.30
CA HIS A 231 -3.88 14.31 14.58
C HIS A 231 -3.88 13.06 15.46
N GLN A 232 -3.61 13.23 16.77
CA GLN A 232 -3.42 12.11 17.72
C GLN A 232 -4.61 11.13 17.82
N LYS A 233 -5.80 11.55 17.37
CA LYS A 233 -7.04 10.75 17.38
C LYS A 233 -7.37 10.12 16.02
N LEU A 234 -6.54 10.36 15.00
CA LEU A 234 -6.61 9.62 13.75
C LEU A 234 -6.37 8.14 14.05
N ALA A 235 -7.34 7.30 13.70
CA ALA A 235 -7.37 5.91 14.13
C ALA A 235 -6.99 4.93 13.02
N TYR A 236 -6.98 5.39 11.77
CA TYR A 236 -6.97 4.50 10.61
C TYR A 236 -6.33 5.16 9.38
N ILE A 237 -5.57 4.37 8.62
CA ILE A 237 -5.06 4.78 7.31
C ILE A 237 -5.48 3.77 6.23
N LYS A 238 -5.95 4.26 5.08
CA LYS A 238 -5.99 3.50 3.83
C LYS A 238 -4.74 3.88 3.02
N TRP A 239 -3.78 2.96 2.94
CA TRP A 239 -2.56 3.10 2.16
C TRP A 239 -2.80 2.53 0.77
N ASP A 240 -2.73 3.38 -0.25
CA ASP A 240 -2.96 3.00 -1.64
C ASP A 240 -1.69 3.04 -2.49
N CYS A 241 -1.76 2.44 -3.67
CA CYS A 241 -0.68 2.38 -4.67
C CYS A 241 -1.26 2.02 -6.04
N ASN A 242 -1.56 3.03 -6.86
CA ASN A 242 -2.38 2.90 -8.08
C ASN A 242 -1.57 2.91 -9.38
N ALA A 243 -0.26 2.69 -9.36
CA ALA A 243 0.55 2.62 -10.58
C ALA A 243 1.60 1.51 -10.54
N VAL A 244 1.82 0.93 -11.73
CA VAL A 244 2.99 0.09 -12.01
C VAL A 244 4.14 0.94 -12.50
N ILE A 245 5.36 0.40 -12.40
CA ILE A 245 6.57 1.10 -12.84
C ILE A 245 6.73 0.96 -14.36
N TYR A 246 6.77 2.08 -15.07
CA TYR A 246 7.17 2.18 -16.48
C TYR A 246 8.51 2.89 -16.61
N ASN A 247 9.23 2.61 -17.70
CA ASN A 247 10.55 3.23 -17.97
C ASN A 247 11.47 3.21 -16.74
N ALA A 248 11.58 2.03 -16.10
CA ALA A 248 12.27 1.84 -14.83
C ALA A 248 13.73 2.30 -14.90
N TYR A 249 14.03 3.37 -14.17
CA TYR A 249 15.36 3.91 -13.98
C TYR A 249 15.36 4.78 -12.72
N SER A 250 16.37 4.59 -11.88
CA SER A 250 16.60 5.41 -10.70
C SER A 250 17.73 6.39 -10.96
N ALA A 251 17.53 7.67 -10.66
CA ALA A 251 18.60 8.66 -10.73
C ALA A 251 19.67 8.48 -9.64
N THR A 252 19.35 7.74 -8.57
CA THR A 252 20.19 7.64 -7.36
C THR A 252 20.80 6.26 -7.16
N ASN A 253 20.24 5.21 -7.77
CA ASN A 253 20.75 3.86 -7.67
C ASN A 253 21.87 3.63 -8.73
N PRO A 254 23.12 3.38 -8.33
CA PRO A 254 24.21 3.14 -9.28
C PRO A 254 24.04 1.81 -10.05
N HIS A 255 23.27 0.86 -9.52
CA HIS A 255 23.03 -0.45 -10.11
C HIS A 255 21.56 -0.60 -10.49
N GLN A 256 21.20 -0.19 -11.71
CA GLN A 256 19.81 -0.17 -12.18
C GLN A 256 19.09 -1.52 -12.09
N SER A 257 19.83 -2.64 -12.19
CA SER A 257 19.29 -3.99 -12.02
C SER A 257 18.86 -4.32 -10.58
N HIS A 258 19.26 -3.52 -9.58
CA HIS A 258 18.85 -3.68 -8.19
C HIS A 258 17.51 -3.00 -7.91
N LEU A 259 17.08 -2.07 -8.77
CA LEU A 259 15.97 -1.15 -8.54
C LEU A 259 14.71 -1.84 -8.03
N TYR A 260 14.21 -2.89 -8.70
CA TYR A 260 12.98 -3.56 -8.27
C TYR A 260 13.12 -4.25 -6.92
N VAL A 261 14.28 -4.82 -6.61
CA VAL A 261 14.53 -5.50 -5.33
C VAL A 261 14.67 -4.46 -4.21
N ASP A 262 15.44 -3.40 -4.47
CA ASP A 262 15.69 -2.34 -3.50
C ASP A 262 14.46 -1.48 -3.25
N TYR A 263 13.60 -1.29 -4.26
CA TYR A 263 12.30 -0.65 -4.10
C TYR A 263 11.45 -1.38 -3.05
N VAL A 264 11.30 -2.70 -3.19
CA VAL A 264 10.50 -3.52 -2.27
C VAL A 264 11.12 -3.53 -0.87
N ARG A 265 12.45 -3.64 -0.78
CA ARG A 265 13.16 -3.54 0.51
C ARG A 265 13.00 -2.16 1.15
N GLY A 266 12.99 -1.10 0.33
CA GLY A 266 12.74 0.26 0.77
C GLY A 266 11.34 0.44 1.33
N LEU A 267 10.33 -0.07 0.63
CA LEU A 267 8.95 -0.13 1.11
C LEU A 267 8.85 -0.89 2.43
N TYR A 268 9.40 -2.11 2.51
CA TYR A 268 9.38 -2.89 3.75
C TYR A 268 10.09 -2.17 4.90
N SER A 269 11.21 -1.50 4.65
CA SER A 269 11.91 -0.72 5.68
C SER A 269 11.05 0.41 6.25
N VAL A 270 10.27 1.10 5.41
CA VAL A 270 9.34 2.15 5.85
C VAL A 270 8.19 1.53 6.66
N LEU A 271 7.57 0.47 6.15
CA LEU A 271 6.47 -0.22 6.82
C LEU A 271 6.91 -0.83 8.17
N ASP A 272 8.12 -1.36 8.26
CA ASP A 272 8.72 -1.85 9.51
C ASP A 272 8.82 -0.74 10.56
N ARG A 273 9.32 0.43 10.16
CA ARG A 273 9.43 1.59 11.06
C ARG A 273 8.06 2.06 11.53
N LEU A 274 7.10 2.17 10.60
CA LEU A 274 5.72 2.55 10.93
C LEU A 274 5.08 1.56 11.88
N ARG A 275 5.28 0.25 11.69
CA ARG A 275 4.74 -0.77 12.60
C ARG A 275 5.41 -0.76 13.97
N LYS A 276 6.70 -0.45 14.04
CA LYS A 276 7.40 -0.27 15.33
C LYS A 276 6.87 0.94 16.10
N LYS A 277 6.60 2.06 15.43
CA LYS A 277 6.09 3.29 16.08
C LYS A 277 4.60 3.24 16.37
N TYR A 278 3.81 2.66 15.46
CA TYR A 278 2.34 2.59 15.50
C TYR A 278 1.83 1.14 15.45
N PRO A 279 2.15 0.31 16.46
CA PRO A 279 1.88 -1.14 16.42
C PRO A 279 0.38 -1.48 16.46
N SER A 280 -0.45 -0.63 17.08
CA SER A 280 -1.88 -0.87 17.26
C SER A 280 -2.77 -0.21 16.21
N VAL A 281 -2.21 0.65 15.36
CA VAL A 281 -2.97 1.42 14.36
C VAL A 281 -3.44 0.49 13.24
N SER A 282 -4.72 0.61 12.88
CA SER A 282 -5.26 -0.08 11.71
C SER A 282 -4.79 0.61 10.43
N ILE A 283 -4.18 -0.18 9.54
CA ILE A 283 -3.81 0.30 8.19
C ILE A 283 -4.32 -0.73 7.19
N MET A 284 -5.13 -0.26 6.24
CA MET A 284 -5.60 -1.05 5.11
C MET A 284 -4.68 -0.83 3.92
N LEU A 285 -4.25 -1.92 3.30
CA LEU A 285 -3.54 -1.86 2.02
C LEU A 285 -4.54 -1.88 0.86
N CYS A 286 -4.31 -1.00 -0.10
CA CYS A 286 -4.98 -0.90 -1.37
C CYS A 286 -3.92 -0.73 -2.47
N SER A 287 -4.21 -1.25 -3.65
CA SER A 287 -3.42 -1.03 -4.86
C SER A 287 -4.34 -1.18 -6.05
N GLY A 288 -5.20 -0.18 -6.28
CA GLY A 288 -6.33 -0.26 -7.21
C GLY A 288 -7.20 -1.50 -6.95
N GLY A 289 -7.58 -1.72 -5.69
CA GLY A 289 -8.03 -3.03 -5.22
C GLY A 289 -6.88 -3.89 -4.70
N GLY A 290 -6.92 -5.17 -5.05
CA GLY A 290 -6.02 -6.20 -4.55
C GLY A 290 -4.70 -6.35 -5.30
N GLY A 291 -4.22 -5.31 -6.01
CA GLY A 291 -3.02 -5.38 -6.85
C GLY A 291 -1.73 -5.77 -6.11
N ARG A 292 -1.72 -5.65 -4.78
CA ARG A 292 -0.59 -6.01 -3.91
C ARG A 292 -1.04 -6.67 -2.61
N ILE A 293 -1.82 -7.75 -2.71
CA ILE A 293 -2.19 -8.59 -1.55
C ILE A 293 -1.37 -9.88 -1.59
N ASP A 294 -0.28 -9.90 -0.84
CA ASP A 294 0.63 -11.05 -0.75
C ASP A 294 1.15 -11.26 0.68
N TYR A 295 1.81 -12.40 0.91
CA TYR A 295 2.26 -12.81 2.24
C TYR A 295 3.44 -12.00 2.80
N GLY A 296 4.14 -11.23 1.96
CA GLY A 296 5.20 -10.32 2.38
C GLY A 296 4.64 -9.08 3.09
N VAL A 297 3.55 -8.51 2.56
CA VAL A 297 2.91 -7.32 3.15
C VAL A 297 1.94 -7.61 4.28
N LEU A 298 1.44 -8.86 4.43
CA LEU A 298 0.45 -9.17 5.48
C LEU A 298 0.85 -8.72 6.88
N GLN A 299 2.16 -8.74 7.20
CA GLN A 299 2.67 -8.33 8.51
C GLN A 299 2.60 -6.83 8.79
N TYR A 300 2.35 -6.02 7.77
CA TYR A 300 2.31 -4.56 7.86
C TYR A 300 0.91 -3.99 7.76
N PHE A 301 -0.14 -4.77 7.50
CA PHE A 301 -1.49 -4.25 7.28
C PHE A 301 -2.53 -5.11 8.00
N THR A 302 -3.49 -4.46 8.64
CA THR A 302 -4.55 -5.13 9.40
C THR A 302 -5.66 -5.63 8.48
N GLU A 303 -5.84 -4.98 7.34
CA GLU A 303 -6.95 -5.13 6.39
C GLU A 303 -6.47 -4.87 4.96
N PHE A 304 -7.24 -5.33 3.98
CA PHE A 304 -6.90 -5.22 2.57
C PHE A 304 -8.16 -4.88 1.79
N TRP A 305 -8.05 -3.97 0.84
CA TRP A 305 -9.11 -3.68 -0.12
C TRP A 305 -9.01 -4.69 -1.27
N PRO A 306 -9.91 -5.69 -1.37
CA PRO A 306 -9.71 -6.84 -2.24
C PRO A 306 -9.88 -6.51 -3.73
N SER A 307 -10.77 -5.57 -4.06
CA SER A 307 -11.06 -5.15 -5.43
C SER A 307 -11.79 -3.82 -5.42
N ASP A 308 -11.54 -2.97 -6.42
CA ASP A 308 -12.38 -1.81 -6.71
C ASP A 308 -13.73 -2.20 -7.34
N ASN A 309 -13.89 -3.46 -7.77
CA ASN A 309 -15.19 -3.95 -8.18
C ASN A 309 -16.07 -4.23 -6.96
N THR A 310 -17.05 -3.35 -6.75
CA THR A 310 -18.04 -3.39 -5.66
C THR A 310 -19.41 -3.90 -6.11
N ASP A 311 -19.53 -4.44 -7.33
CA ASP A 311 -20.75 -5.08 -7.82
C ASP A 311 -21.08 -6.32 -6.99
N GLY A 312 -22.35 -6.46 -6.60
CA GLY A 312 -22.86 -7.48 -5.69
C GLY A 312 -24.16 -8.10 -6.17
#